data_AF-A0A7J9XFX7-F1
#
_entry.id   AF-A0A7J9XFX7-F1
#
_cell.length_a   1.000
_cell.length_b   1.000
_cell.length_c   1.000
_cell.angle_alpha   90.00
_cell.angle_beta   90.00
_cell.angle_gamma   90.00
#
_symmetry.space_group_name_H-M   'P 1'
#
loop_
_entity.id
_entity.type
_entity.pdbx_description
1 polymer ?
#
loop_
_entity_poly.entity_id
_entity_poly.type
_entity_poly.pdbx_seq_one_letter_code
_entity_poly.pdbx_strand_id
1 'polypeptide(L)'
;MTQTPRDPTHDPVPARPLALPPSPQRRAATEVTRLRRELATCRLHCANLLAAIYAALSAADDGEADPLMFLRDELPERTPYTRVRPSAVERGEGGCR
;
A
#
# COMPACT_ATOMS: atom_id res chain seq x y z
N MET A 1 -32.41 58.89 -17.75
CA MET A 1 -31.02 58.51 -17.45
C MET A 1 -30.93 58.27 -15.95
N THR A 2 -30.98 57.02 -15.50
CA THR A 2 -30.87 56.67 -14.07
C THR A 2 -29.69 55.72 -13.91
N GLN A 3 -28.61 56.23 -13.30
CA GLN A 3 -27.42 55.45 -13.00
C GLN A 3 -27.52 55.02 -11.54
N THR A 4 -27.69 53.71 -11.32
CA THR A 4 -27.71 53.10 -9.98
C THR A 4 -26.32 53.18 -9.35
N PRO A 5 -26.16 53.51 -8.05
CA PRO A 5 -24.86 53.61 -7.41
C PRO A 5 -24.18 52.24 -7.36
N ARG A 6 -22.94 52.13 -7.85
CA ARG A 6 -22.10 50.93 -7.63
C ARG A 6 -21.55 50.97 -6.20
N ASP A 7 -21.87 49.94 -5.42
CA ASP A 7 -21.26 49.65 -4.12
C ASP A 7 -19.77 49.31 -4.32
N PRO A 8 -18.83 50.08 -3.73
CA PRO A 8 -17.40 49.88 -3.92
C PRO A 8 -16.81 48.72 -3.09
N THR A 9 -17.62 47.96 -2.34
CA THR A 9 -17.12 47.00 -1.34
C THR A 9 -17.08 45.54 -1.82
N HIS A 10 -17.51 45.26 -3.06
CA HIS A 10 -17.53 43.90 -3.60
C HIS A 10 -16.44 43.69 -4.67
N ASP A 11 -15.17 43.81 -4.29
CA ASP A 11 -14.11 43.15 -5.06
C ASP A 11 -14.22 41.64 -4.82
N PRO A 12 -14.54 40.82 -5.84
CA PRO A 12 -14.55 39.38 -5.66
C PRO A 12 -13.13 38.92 -5.38
N VAL A 13 -12.89 38.38 -4.18
CA VAL A 13 -11.65 37.66 -3.86
C VAL A 13 -11.48 36.58 -4.94
N PRO A 14 -10.37 36.58 -5.70
CA PRO A 14 -10.18 35.57 -6.74
C PRO A 14 -10.20 34.20 -6.07
N ALA A 15 -11.15 33.37 -6.48
CA ALA A 15 -11.27 32.00 -5.99
C ALA A 15 -9.90 31.32 -6.14
N ARG A 16 -9.32 30.90 -5.02
CA ARG A 16 -8.05 30.16 -5.00
C ARG A 16 -8.20 28.99 -5.98
N PRO A 17 -7.34 28.85 -7.00
CA PRO A 17 -7.54 27.80 -8.00
C PRO A 17 -7.50 26.45 -7.28
N LEU A 18 -8.60 25.70 -7.38
CA LEU A 18 -8.61 24.30 -6.96
C LEU A 18 -7.55 23.59 -7.81
N ALA A 19 -6.51 23.06 -7.18
CA ALA A 19 -5.47 22.32 -7.89
C ALA A 19 -6.14 21.20 -8.69
N LEU A 20 -5.96 21.23 -10.02
CA LEU A 20 -6.46 20.17 -10.89
C LEU A 20 -5.87 18.83 -10.42
N PRO A 21 -6.68 17.76 -10.31
CA PRO A 21 -6.17 16.46 -9.95
C PRO A 21 -5.11 16.02 -10.98
N PRO A 22 -4.11 15.22 -10.56
CA PRO A 22 -3.08 14.74 -11.47
C PRO A 22 -3.71 13.99 -12.65
N SER A 23 -3.17 14.20 -13.84
CA SER A 23 -3.64 13.50 -15.04
C SER A 23 -3.60 11.98 -14.84
N PRO A 24 -4.46 11.20 -15.53
CA PRO A 24 -4.44 9.75 -15.45
C PRO A 24 -3.05 9.15 -15.69
N GLN A 25 -2.27 9.72 -16.61
CA GLN A 25 -0.89 9.30 -16.90
C GLN A 25 0.04 9.54 -15.71
N ARG A 26 -0.10 10.69 -15.01
CA ARG A 26 0.67 10.97 -13.79
C ARG A 26 0.30 10.01 -12.67
N ARG A 27 -0.98 9.72 -12.48
CA ARG A 27 -1.45 8.74 -11.47
C ARG A 27 -0.89 7.35 -11.76
N ALA A 28 -0.96 6.90 -13.01
CA ALA A 28 -0.40 5.60 -13.41
C ALA A 28 1.11 5.52 -13.18
N ALA A 29 1.87 6.56 -13.52
CA ALA A 29 3.31 6.61 -13.28
C ALA A 29 3.65 6.55 -11.77
N THR A 30 2.88 7.24 -10.93
CA THR A 30 3.01 7.17 -9.46
C THR A 30 2.75 5.76 -8.95
N GLU A 31 1.65 5.13 -9.38
CA GLU A 31 1.31 3.77 -8.95
C GLU A 31 2.36 2.74 -9.40
N VAL A 32 2.85 2.82 -10.64
CA VAL A 32 3.93 1.94 -11.10
C VAL A 32 5.20 2.12 -10.27
N THR A 33 5.53 3.35 -9.88
CA THR A 33 6.69 3.61 -9.01
C THR A 33 6.48 3.03 -7.62
N ARG A 34 5.28 3.18 -7.03
CA ARG A 34 4.92 2.59 -5.75
C ARG A 34 5.02 1.06 -5.81
N LEU A 35 4.37 0.43 -6.79
CA LEU A 35 4.39 -1.03 -6.98
C LEU A 35 5.79 -1.58 -7.22
N ARG A 36 6.64 -0.85 -7.95
CA ARG A 36 8.05 -1.24 -8.13
C ARG A 36 8.83 -1.22 -6.82
N ARG A 37 8.59 -0.22 -5.96
CA ARG A 37 9.21 -0.16 -4.63
C ARG A 37 8.71 -1.30 -3.76
N GLU A 38 7.41 -1.54 -3.72
CA GLU A 38 6.82 -2.66 -2.96
C GLU A 38 7.34 -4.02 -3.43
N LEU A 39 7.45 -4.22 -4.74
CA LEU A 39 8.03 -5.43 -5.31
C LEU A 39 9.51 -5.59 -4.93
N ALA A 40 10.29 -4.51 -4.96
CA ALA A 40 11.69 -4.55 -4.55
C ALA A 40 11.83 -4.91 -3.07
N THR A 41 11.03 -4.30 -2.19
CA THR A 41 10.98 -4.61 -0.76
C THR A 41 10.59 -6.07 -0.53
N CYS A 42 9.56 -6.57 -1.20
CA CYS A 42 9.11 -7.95 -1.08
C CYS A 42 10.20 -8.94 -1.53
N ARG A 43 10.86 -8.68 -2.67
CA ARG A 43 11.96 -9.51 -3.16
C ARG A 43 13.14 -9.56 -2.20
N LEU A 44 13.50 -8.42 -1.61
CA LEU A 44 14.55 -8.35 -0.61
C LEU A 44 14.19 -9.18 0.63
N HIS A 45 12.97 -9.03 1.15
CA HIS A 45 12.51 -9.80 2.31
C HIS A 45 12.50 -11.31 2.04
N CYS A 46 12.04 -11.74 0.86
CA CYS A 46 12.10 -13.16 0.47
C CYS A 46 13.55 -13.66 0.36
N ALA A 47 14.47 -12.85 -0.17
CA ALA A 47 15.88 -13.22 -0.29
C ALA A 47 16.52 -13.38 1.10
N ASN A 48 16.27 -12.46 2.02
CA ASN A 48 16.78 -12.54 3.38
C ASN A 48 16.20 -13.76 4.12
N LEU A 49 14.90 -14.01 4.02
CA LEU A 49 14.27 -15.18 4.63
C LEU A 49 14.86 -16.49 4.09
N LEU A 50 15.10 -16.58 2.78
CA LEU A 50 15.74 -17.75 2.17
C LEU A 50 17.18 -17.94 2.70
N ALA A 51 17.94 -16.85 2.82
CA ALA A 51 19.28 -16.90 3.40
C ALA A 51 19.25 -17.36 4.87
N ALA A 52 18.30 -16.87 5.68
CA ALA A 52 18.11 -17.30 7.05
C ALA A 52 17.70 -18.78 7.18
N ILE A 53 16.85 -19.29 6.27
CA ILE A 53 16.52 -20.72 6.21
C ILE A 53 17.79 -21.54 5.96
N TYR A 54 18.60 -21.16 4.97
CA TYR A 54 19.83 -21.89 4.68
C TYR A 54 20.85 -21.82 5.83
N ALA A 55 20.97 -20.66 6.48
CA ALA A 55 21.81 -20.50 7.67
C ALA A 55 21.34 -21.42 8.80
N ALA A 56 20.04 -21.47 9.08
CA ALA A 56 19.46 -22.33 10.11
C ALA A 56 19.68 -23.83 9.82
N LEU A 57 19.52 -24.26 8.56
CA LEU A 57 19.80 -25.65 8.18
C LEU A 57 21.27 -26.01 8.35
N SER A 58 22.17 -25.14 7.88
CA SER A 58 23.62 -25.38 8.00
C SER A 58 24.06 -25.41 9.46
N ALA A 59 23.56 -24.47 10.28
CA ALA A 59 23.84 -24.44 11.71
C ALA A 59 23.31 -25.69 12.43
N ALA A 60 22.14 -26.21 12.03
CA ALA A 60 21.62 -27.46 12.58
C ALA A 60 22.52 -28.66 12.22
N ASP A 61 23.03 -28.73 10.99
CA ASP A 61 23.97 -29.77 10.56
C ASP A 61 25.31 -29.68 11.31
N ASP A 62 25.76 -28.47 11.64
CA ASP A 62 26.97 -28.21 12.44
C ASP A 62 26.76 -28.43 13.97
N GLY A 63 25.53 -28.73 14.40
CA GLY A 63 25.20 -28.98 15.81
C GLY A 63 25.05 -27.74 16.68
N GLU A 64 24.77 -26.57 16.08
CA GLU A 64 24.46 -25.33 16.79
C GLU A 64 23.28 -25.53 17.77
N ALA A 65 23.34 -24.87 18.92
CA ALA A 65 22.40 -25.06 20.02
C ALA A 65 21.03 -24.39 19.76
N ASP A 66 21.01 -23.27 19.03
CA ASP A 66 19.77 -22.61 18.59
C ASP A 66 19.82 -22.17 17.12
N PRO A 67 19.75 -23.11 16.15
CA PRO A 67 19.79 -22.79 14.72
C PRO A 67 18.62 -21.90 14.26
N LEU A 68 17.51 -21.87 15.03
CA LEU A 68 16.34 -21.07 14.67
C LEU A 68 16.54 -19.56 14.95
N MET A 69 17.62 -19.17 15.63
CA MET A 69 17.91 -17.76 15.88
C MET A 69 18.00 -16.94 14.58
N PHE A 70 18.55 -17.51 13.50
CA PHE A 70 18.66 -16.85 12.20
C PHE A 70 17.31 -16.50 11.57
N LEU A 71 16.25 -17.28 11.86
CA LEU A 71 14.91 -17.00 11.37
C LEU A 71 14.20 -15.90 12.17
N ARG A 72 14.53 -15.74 13.45
CA ARG A 72 13.86 -14.77 14.32
C ARG A 72 14.13 -13.33 13.86
N ASP A 73 15.33 -13.05 13.39
CA ASP A 73 15.71 -11.72 12.90
C ASP A 73 14.98 -11.34 11.60
N GLU A 74 14.60 -12.33 10.79
CA GLU A 74 13.91 -12.11 9.51
C GLU A 74 12.39 -12.14 9.63
N LEU A 75 11.84 -12.69 10.71
CA LEU A 75 10.40 -12.72 10.92
C LEU A 75 9.93 -11.39 11.52
N PRO A 76 8.96 -10.70 10.90
CA PRO A 76 8.43 -9.47 11.48
C PRO A 76 7.84 -9.76 12.86
N GLU A 77 8.05 -8.84 13.81
CA GLU A 77 7.33 -8.87 15.10
C GLU A 77 5.84 -9.04 14.82
N ARG A 78 5.23 -10.09 15.40
CA ARG A 78 3.86 -10.53 15.11
C ARG A 78 2.91 -9.34 14.96
N THR A 79 2.56 -8.98 13.73
CA THR A 79 1.33 -8.24 13.49
C THR A 79 0.19 -9.23 13.71
N PRO A 80 -0.82 -8.92 14.55
CA PRO A 80 -1.94 -9.81 14.74
C PRO A 80 -2.56 -10.07 13.37
N TYR A 81 -2.67 -11.35 12.99
CA TYR A 81 -3.37 -11.74 11.77
C TYR A 81 -4.83 -11.30 11.87
N THR A 82 -5.17 -10.13 11.35
CA THR A 82 -6.56 -9.76 11.10
C THR A 82 -7.01 -10.63 9.94
N ARG A 83 -7.68 -11.74 10.24
CA ARG A 83 -8.36 -12.54 9.21
C ARG A 83 -9.36 -11.64 8.51
N VAL A 84 -8.98 -11.11 7.35
CA VAL A 84 -9.93 -10.48 6.43
C VAL A 84 -10.84 -11.61 5.97
N ARG A 85 -12.05 -11.71 6.54
CA ARG A 85 -13.09 -12.56 5.95
C ARG A 85 -13.36 -11.99 4.55
N PRO A 86 -13.25 -12.77 3.47
CA PRO A 86 -13.86 -12.35 2.23
C PRO A 86 -15.36 -12.19 2.51
N SER A 87 -15.88 -10.97 2.33
CA SER A 87 -17.32 -10.72 2.40
C SER A 87 -18.00 -11.70 1.45
N ALA A 88 -19.03 -12.39 1.96
CA ALA A 88 -19.85 -13.29 1.18
C ALA A 88 -20.22 -12.61 -0.14
N VAL A 89 -19.69 -13.14 -1.25
CA VAL A 89 -20.25 -12.88 -2.57
C VAL A 89 -21.69 -13.36 -2.47
N GLU A 90 -22.62 -12.40 -2.44
CA GLU A 90 -24.05 -12.63 -2.54
C GLU A 90 -24.30 -13.54 -3.74
N ARG A 91 -24.55 -14.82 -3.47
CA ARG A 91 -25.19 -15.70 -4.43
C ARG A 91 -26.61 -15.17 -4.57
N GLY A 92 -26.81 -14.27 -5.54
CA GLY A 92 -28.11 -14.02 -6.10
C GLY A 92 -28.62 -15.32 -6.69
N GLU A 93 -29.50 -15.99 -5.95
CA GLU A 93 -30.32 -17.08 -6.47
C GLU A 93 -31.32 -16.47 -7.46
N GLY A 94 -30.87 -16.32 -8.70
CA GLY A 94 -31.74 -16.06 -9.84
C GLY A 94 -32.46 -17.35 -10.21
N GLY A 95 -33.69 -17.51 -9.73
CA GLY A 95 -34.62 -18.50 -10.26
C GLY A 95 -34.87 -18.25 -11.75
N CYS A 96 -34.63 -19.28 -12.58
CA CYS A 96 -35.22 -19.50 -13.90
C CYS A 96 -34.71 -20.85 -14.45
N ARG A 97 -35.49 -21.91 -14.24
CA ARG A 97 -36.04 -22.81 -15.27
C ARG A 97 -36.76 -23.97 -14.63
#